data_AF-E9J9K3-F1
#
_entry.id   AF-E9J9K3-F1
#
_cell.length_a   1.000
_cell.length_b   1.000
_cell.length_c   1.000
_cell.angle_alpha   90.00
_cell.angle_beta   90.00
_cell.angle_gamma   90.00
#
_symmetry.space_group_name_H-M   'P 1'
#
loop_
_entity.id
_entity.type
_entity.pdbx_description
1 polymer ?
#
loop_
_entity_poly.entity_id
_entity_poly.type
_entity_poly.pdbx_seq_one_letter_code
_entity_poly.pdbx_strand_id
1 'polypeptide(L)'
;MHACHCIDANCRLPSCQKMKRVVIHMKNCKRKRQENGDCPICKQLIALCCYHAKHCQKIKCLIPFCFYIKRKIKQQQLQQRSQQTQLLR
;
A
#
# COMPACT_ATOMS: atom_id res chain seq x y z
N MET A 1 7.44 13.70 8.06
CA MET A 1 6.77 13.01 6.93
C MET A 1 6.14 14.06 6.00
N HIS A 2 6.94 14.72 5.16
CA HIS A 2 6.48 15.88 4.36
C HIS A 2 5.65 15.47 3.13
N ALA A 3 6.11 14.45 2.38
CA ALA A 3 5.53 14.11 1.09
C ALA A 3 4.07 13.62 1.14
N CYS A 4 3.63 13.03 2.25
CA CYS A 4 2.24 12.60 2.42
C CYS A 4 1.28 13.77 2.73
N HIS A 5 1.82 14.92 3.15
CA HIS A 5 1.05 16.10 3.57
C HIS A 5 1.18 17.24 2.53
N CYS A 6 2.05 17.09 1.54
CA CYS A 6 2.39 18.14 0.60
C CYS A 6 1.49 18.09 -0.64
N ILE A 7 0.50 18.99 -0.67
CA ILE A 7 -0.37 19.24 -1.84
C ILE A 7 0.25 20.20 -2.86
N ASP A 8 1.31 20.92 -2.48
CA ASP A 8 1.98 21.92 -3.31
C ASP A 8 2.61 21.27 -4.55
N ALA A 9 2.05 21.54 -5.74
CA ALA A 9 2.52 21.05 -7.01
C ALA A 9 4.00 21.40 -7.29
N ASN A 10 4.49 22.52 -6.76
CA ASN A 10 5.83 23.07 -6.97
C ASN A 10 6.81 22.77 -5.84
N CYS A 11 6.47 21.86 -4.92
CA CYS A 11 7.38 21.46 -3.85
C CYS A 11 8.75 21.05 -4.41
N ARG A 12 9.80 21.81 -4.02
CA ARG A 12 11.17 21.62 -4.50
C ARG A 12 11.95 20.54 -3.74
N LEU A 13 11.33 19.92 -2.72
CA LEU A 13 11.99 18.84 -1.97
C LEU A 13 12.11 17.59 -2.85
N PRO A 14 13.34 17.10 -3.13
CA PRO A 14 13.55 15.97 -4.04
C PRO A 14 12.82 14.69 -3.60
N SER A 15 12.80 14.43 -2.29
CA SER A 15 12.08 13.29 -1.69
C SER A 15 10.56 13.37 -1.86
N CYS A 16 10.01 14.60 -1.88
CA CYS A 16 8.58 14.83 -2.11
C CYS A 16 8.20 14.53 -3.55
N GLN A 17 8.97 15.06 -4.51
CA GLN A 17 8.76 14.83 -5.94
C GLN A 17 8.91 13.34 -6.30
N LYS A 18 9.88 12.65 -5.70
CA LYS A 18 10.07 11.20 -5.88
C LYS A 18 8.85 10.42 -5.39
N MET A 19 8.35 10.73 -4.18
CA MET A 19 7.17 10.08 -3.62
C MET A 19 5.91 10.35 -4.46
N LYS A 20 5.71 11.58 -4.96
CA LYS A 20 4.60 11.92 -5.85
C LYS A 20 4.61 11.08 -7.13
N ARG A 21 5.78 10.93 -7.79
CA ARG A 21 5.93 10.07 -8.96
C ARG A 21 5.58 8.61 -8.65
N VAL A 22 6.02 8.08 -7.50
CA VAL A 22 5.71 6.71 -7.08
C VAL A 22 4.22 6.50 -6.85
N VAL A 23 3.52 7.47 -6.24
CA VAL A 23 2.07 7.42 -6.03
C VAL A 23 1.31 7.45 -7.36
N ILE A 24 1.70 8.33 -8.30
CA ILE A 24 1.12 8.39 -9.65
C ILE A 24 1.35 7.08 -10.40
N HIS A 25 2.56 6.55 -10.35
CA HIS A 25 2.91 5.26 -10.93
C HIS A 25 1.98 4.17 -10.40
N MET A 26 1.85 4.03 -9.08
CA MET A 26 0.99 3.00 -8.47
C MET A 26 -0.46 3.05 -8.89
N LYS A 27 -1.02 4.24 -9.06
CA LYS A 27 -2.40 4.41 -9.54
C LYS A 27 -2.53 3.86 -10.96
N ASN A 28 -1.59 4.20 -11.84
CA ASN A 28 -1.64 3.89 -13.27
C ASN A 28 -0.97 2.57 -13.67
N CYS A 29 -0.22 1.93 -12.77
CA CYS A 29 0.56 0.75 -13.09
C CYS A 29 -0.38 -0.45 -13.32
N LYS A 30 -0.47 -0.90 -14.58
CA LYS A 30 -1.24 -2.09 -14.98
C LYS A 30 -0.56 -3.40 -14.55
N ARG A 31 0.78 -3.40 -14.50
CA ARG A 31 1.61 -4.54 -14.06
C ARG A 31 1.39 -4.94 -12.61
N LYS A 32 0.81 -4.06 -11.77
CA LYS A 32 0.43 -4.41 -10.39
C LYS A 32 -0.70 -5.45 -10.29
N ARG A 33 -1.50 -5.58 -11.36
CA ARG A 33 -2.70 -6.44 -11.43
C ARG A 33 -2.48 -7.71 -12.26
N GLN A 34 -1.33 -7.85 -12.90
CA GLN A 34 -0.99 -9.09 -13.58
C GLN A 34 -0.62 -10.14 -12.52
N GLU A 35 -1.02 -11.39 -12.75
CA GLU A 35 -0.81 -12.50 -11.81
C GLU A 35 0.68 -12.73 -11.51
N ASN A 36 1.55 -12.40 -12.48
CA ASN A 36 3.00 -12.32 -12.34
C ASN A 36 3.43 -10.88 -12.00
N GLY A 37 2.94 -10.32 -10.90
CA GLY A 37 3.09 -8.90 -10.56
C GLY A 37 4.55 -8.45 -10.32
N ASP A 38 5.32 -8.27 -11.38
CA ASP A 38 6.78 -8.06 -11.37
C ASP A 38 7.21 -6.58 -11.40
N CYS A 39 6.33 -5.64 -11.05
CA CYS A 39 6.77 -4.25 -10.96
C CYS A 39 7.57 -4.03 -9.66
N PRO A 40 8.90 -3.78 -9.73
CA PRO A 40 9.73 -3.67 -8.54
C PRO A 40 9.36 -2.45 -7.70
N ILE A 41 8.97 -1.36 -8.35
CA ILE A 41 8.48 -0.13 -7.70
C ILE A 41 7.21 -0.44 -6.90
N CYS A 42 6.29 -1.19 -7.52
CA CYS A 42 5.05 -1.56 -6.84
C CYS A 42 5.31 -2.48 -5.66
N LYS A 43 6.16 -3.50 -5.84
CA LYS A 43 6.51 -4.48 -4.81
C LYS A 43 7.14 -3.81 -3.59
N GLN A 44 8.11 -2.91 -3.80
CA GLN A 44 8.76 -2.17 -2.71
C GLN A 44 7.77 -1.27 -1.96
N LEU A 45 6.92 -0.53 -2.67
CA LEU A 45 5.97 0.36 -2.00
C LEU A 45 4.89 -0.43 -1.24
N ILE A 46 4.38 -1.54 -1.80
CA ILE A 46 3.43 -2.41 -1.09
C ILE A 46 4.06 -2.94 0.19
N ALA A 47 5.32 -3.41 0.16
CA ALA A 47 6.02 -3.88 1.35
C ALA A 47 6.11 -2.80 2.44
N LEU A 48 6.51 -1.59 2.06
CA LEU A 48 6.58 -0.45 2.97
C LEU A 48 5.21 -0.07 3.55
N CYS A 49 4.18 -0.03 2.71
CA CYS A 49 2.83 0.29 3.14
C CYS A 49 2.21 -0.84 3.98
N CYS A 50 2.54 -2.11 3.74
CA CYS A 50 2.16 -3.26 4.57
C CYS A 50 2.78 -3.17 5.96
N TYR A 51 4.08 -2.88 6.05
CA TYR A 51 4.74 -2.64 7.33
C TYR A 51 4.04 -1.52 8.10
N HIS A 52 3.81 -0.39 7.45
CA HIS A 52 3.08 0.72 8.06
C HIS A 52 1.65 0.31 8.51
N ALA A 53 0.88 -0.36 7.65
CA ALA A 53 -0.50 -0.73 7.93
C ALA A 53 -0.66 -1.65 9.15
N LYS A 54 0.32 -2.52 9.42
CA LYS A 54 0.34 -3.41 10.60
C LYS A 54 0.43 -2.64 11.92
N HIS A 55 1.18 -1.54 11.94
CA HIS A 55 1.39 -0.74 13.16
C HIS A 55 0.52 0.53 13.21
N CYS A 56 -0.11 0.89 12.09
CA CYS A 56 -0.91 2.10 12.01
C CYS A 56 -2.29 1.88 12.64
N GLN A 57 -2.61 2.63 13.70
CA GLN A 57 -3.94 2.62 14.32
C GLN A 57 -4.85 3.76 13.85
N LYS A 58 -4.32 4.70 13.05
CA LYS A 58 -5.10 5.84 12.55
C LYS A 58 -6.23 5.38 11.61
N ILE A 59 -7.44 5.84 11.88
CA ILE A 59 -8.65 5.61 11.05
C ILE A 59 -8.52 6.36 9.72
N LYS A 60 -8.19 7.66 9.78
CA LYS A 60 -7.92 8.51 8.61
C LYS A 60 -6.42 8.66 8.39
N CYS A 61 -5.78 7.60 7.90
CA CYS A 61 -4.35 7.64 7.57
C CYS A 61 -4.13 8.37 6.23
N LEU A 62 -3.23 9.34 6.21
CA LEU A 62 -2.86 10.10 5.02
C LEU A 62 -1.85 9.36 4.12
N ILE A 63 -1.27 8.25 4.59
CA ILE A 63 -0.42 7.42 3.73
C ILE A 63 -1.31 6.80 2.65
N PRO A 64 -1.03 7.10 1.36
CA PRO A 64 -1.75 6.49 0.25
C PRO A 64 -1.72 4.98 0.39
N PHE A 65 -2.83 4.31 0.09
CA PHE A 65 -2.97 2.85 0.13
C PHE A 65 -2.98 2.21 1.53
N CYS A 66 -2.66 2.91 2.62
CA CYS A 66 -2.71 2.35 3.97
C CYS A 66 -4.10 1.76 4.28
N PHE A 67 -5.17 2.50 3.99
CA PHE A 67 -6.54 2.02 4.17
C PHE A 67 -6.85 0.76 3.34
N TYR A 68 -6.44 0.74 2.07
CA TYR A 68 -6.68 -0.39 1.17
C TYR A 68 -5.92 -1.65 1.64
N ILE A 69 -4.67 -1.47 2.05
CA ILE A 69 -3.82 -2.56 2.53
C ILE A 69 -4.33 -3.12 3.85
N LYS A 70 -4.77 -2.27 4.80
CA LYS A 70 -5.45 -2.73 6.02
C LYS A 70 -6.65 -3.61 5.71
N ARG A 71 -7.50 -3.22 4.75
CA ARG A 71 -8.65 -4.04 4.32
C ARG A 71 -8.21 -5.37 3.72
N LYS A 72 -7.18 -5.37 2.87
CA LYS A 72 -6.61 -6.60 2.28
C LYS A 72 -6.03 -7.55 3.34
N ILE A 73 -5.28 -7.03 4.31
CA ILE A 73 -4.75 -7.82 5.44
C ILE A 73 -5.89 -8.46 6.23
N LYS A 74 -6.94 -7.70 6.55
CA LYS A 74 -8.12 -8.22 7.27
C LYS A 74 -8.83 -9.32 6.46
N GLN A 75 -9.02 -9.10 5.16
CA GLN A 75 -9.62 -10.09 4.26
C GLN A 75 -8.79 -11.39 4.23
N GLN A 76 -7.47 -11.27 4.13
CA GLN A 76 -6.58 -12.43 4.10
C GLN A 76 -6.57 -13.20 5.43
N GLN A 77 -6.61 -12.52 6.58
CA GLN A 77 -6.73 -13.19 7.88
C GLN A 77 -8.04 -13.98 8.01
N LEU A 78 -9.16 -13.41 7.52
CA LEU A 78 -10.44 -14.11 7.51
C LEU A 78 -10.39 -15.36 6.62
N GLN A 79 -9.78 -15.26 5.43
CA GLN A 79 -9.59 -16.39 4.53
C GLN A 79 -8.70 -17.48 5.13
N GLN A 80 -7.61 -17.11 5.81
CA GLN A 80 -6.74 -18.07 6.49
C GLN A 80 -7.49 -18.80 7.62
N ARG A 81 -8.29 -18.09 8.41
CA ARG A 81 -9.11 -18.72 9.46
C ARG A 81 -10.13 -19.69 8.87
N SER A 82 -10.84 -19.31 7.80
CA SER A 82 -11.81 -20.20 7.17
C SER A 82 -11.16 -21.45 6.57
N GLN A 83 -9.98 -21.32 5.94
CA GLN A 83 -9.23 -22.46 5.41
C GLN A 83 -8.77 -23.39 6.54
N GLN A 84 -8.29 -22.83 7.66
CA GLN A 84 -7.87 -23.61 8.82
C GLN A 84 -9.04 -24.36 9.46
N THR A 85 -10.23 -23.74 9.56
CA THR A 85 -11.44 -24.40 10.05
C THR A 85 -11.91 -25.54 9.12
N GLN A 86 -11.69 -25.42 7.81
CA GLN A 86 -12.10 -26.44 6.84
C GLN A 86 -11.17 -27.67 6.82
N LEU A 87 -9.87 -27.49 7.15
CA LEU A 87 -8.90 -28.58 7.27
C LEU A 87 -9.03 -29.40 8.56
N LEU A 88 -9.73 -28.88 9.56
CA LEU A 88 -9.97 -29.53 10.87
C LEU A 88 -11.30 -30.31 10.92
N ARG A 89 -12.01 -30.41 9.80
CA ARG A 89 -13.21 -31.26 9.62
C ARG A 89 -12.85 -32.50 8.83
#